data_AF-A0A0Q4GZ49-F1
#
_entry.id   AF-A0A0Q4GZ49-F1
#
_cell.length_a   1.000
_cell.length_b   1.000
_cell.length_c   1.000
_cell.angle_alpha   90.00
_cell.angle_beta   90.00
_cell.angle_gamma   90.00
#
_symmetry.space_group_name_H-M   'P 1'
#
loop_
_entity.id
_entity.type
_entity.pdbx_description
1 polymer ?
#
loop_
_entity_poly.entity_id
_entity_poly.type
_entity_poly.pdbx_seq_one_letter_code
_entity_poly.pdbx_strand_id
1 'polypeptide(L)'
;MSDLPLGPAAPDDDPAAEPRAAAAASAPRSVRASLASIVLGFELLVVFLAALVIWGLTPDDGGAFGLPRWAPLVAGGVVIVLMIATIGLLRHRWAYLLGWVVQALILLAGFLNPGMFFIGALFGGIWTYCMIVGERIDREKAAAVVASRTEQEHE
;
A
#
# COMPACT_ATOMS: atom_id res chain seq x y z
N MET A 1 -19.16 -8.58 -66.01
CA MET A 1 -19.90 -9.22 -64.91
C MET A 1 -18.85 -9.53 -63.86
N SER A 2 -18.75 -8.61 -62.90
CA SER A 2 -17.56 -8.30 -62.13
C SER A 2 -17.17 -9.38 -61.13
N ASP A 3 -15.87 -9.63 -61.04
CA ASP A 3 -15.21 -10.30 -59.93
C ASP A 3 -15.63 -9.70 -58.59
N LEU A 4 -16.04 -10.56 -57.64
CA LEU A 4 -16.24 -10.21 -56.24
C LEU A 4 -15.41 -11.19 -55.39
N PRO A 5 -14.36 -10.71 -54.71
CA PRO A 5 -13.45 -11.56 -53.94
C PRO A 5 -14.14 -12.09 -52.68
N LEU A 6 -13.93 -13.39 -52.40
CA LEU A 6 -14.22 -14.00 -51.10
C LEU A 6 -13.55 -13.16 -50.00
N GLY A 7 -14.37 -12.50 -49.17
CA GLY A 7 -13.90 -11.77 -48.00
C GLY A 7 -13.18 -12.72 -47.02
N PRO A 8 -12.21 -12.19 -46.24
CA PRO A 8 -11.46 -13.00 -45.28
C PRO A 8 -12.41 -13.64 -44.26
N ALA A 9 -12.14 -14.90 -43.92
CA ALA A 9 -12.83 -15.60 -42.83
C ALA A 9 -12.97 -14.65 -41.64
N ALA A 10 -14.21 -14.44 -41.20
CA ALA A 10 -14.49 -13.69 -39.98
C ALA A 10 -13.61 -14.29 -38.86
N PRO A 11 -12.98 -13.45 -38.02
CA PRO A 11 -12.28 -13.99 -36.86
C PRO A 11 -13.29 -14.84 -36.09
N ASP A 12 -12.93 -16.08 -35.79
CA ASP A 12 -13.74 -16.94 -34.93
C ASP A 12 -13.89 -16.21 -33.59
N ASP A 13 -15.03 -15.54 -33.39
CA ASP A 13 -15.48 -14.99 -32.12
C ASP A 13 -15.81 -16.19 -31.23
N ASP A 14 -14.79 -16.90 -30.74
CA ASP A 14 -14.98 -17.98 -29.80
C ASP A 14 -15.47 -17.35 -28.48
N PRO A 15 -16.77 -17.49 -28.14
CA PRO A 15 -17.34 -16.85 -26.95
C PRO A 15 -16.74 -17.45 -25.66
N ALA A 16 -15.93 -18.51 -25.76
CA ALA A 16 -15.16 -19.06 -24.64
C ALA A 16 -13.82 -18.33 -24.40
N ALA A 17 -13.33 -17.53 -25.33
CA ALA A 17 -12.08 -16.76 -25.18
C ALA A 17 -12.25 -15.53 -24.27
N GLU A 18 -13.36 -14.81 -24.41
CA GLU A 18 -13.71 -13.63 -23.60
C GLU A 18 -13.84 -13.92 -22.08
N PRO A 19 -14.52 -14.99 -21.61
CA PRO A 19 -14.62 -15.29 -20.19
C PRO A 19 -13.28 -15.70 -19.58
N ARG A 20 -12.36 -16.31 -20.35
CA ARG A 20 -11.02 -16.69 -19.87
C ARG A 20 -10.13 -15.45 -19.68
N ALA A 21 -10.25 -14.46 -20.57
CA ALA A 21 -9.57 -13.18 -20.45
C ALA A 21 -10.11 -12.33 -19.28
N ALA A 22 -11.42 -12.32 -19.05
CA ALA A 22 -12.05 -11.64 -17.92
C ALA A 22 -11.73 -12.30 -16.57
N ALA A 23 -11.65 -13.64 -16.52
CA ALA A 23 -11.28 -14.39 -15.31
C ALA A 23 -9.79 -14.20 -14.94
N ALA A 24 -8.90 -13.98 -15.92
CA ALA A 24 -7.48 -13.72 -15.66
C ALA A 24 -7.23 -12.32 -15.05
N ALA A 25 -8.12 -11.35 -15.26
CA ALA A 25 -7.97 -9.97 -14.80
C ALA A 25 -8.31 -9.75 -13.31
N SER A 26 -8.89 -10.75 -12.63
CA SER A 26 -9.44 -10.62 -11.27
C SER A 26 -8.70 -11.46 -10.22
N ALA A 27 -7.39 -11.69 -10.39
CA ALA A 27 -6.58 -12.32 -9.35
C ALA A 27 -6.73 -11.55 -8.02
N PRO A 28 -7.25 -12.17 -6.94
CA PRO A 28 -7.59 -11.46 -5.72
C PRO A 28 -6.34 -10.84 -5.10
N ARG A 29 -6.46 -9.56 -4.73
CA ARG A 29 -5.38 -8.78 -4.10
C ARG A 29 -4.95 -9.47 -2.79
N SER A 30 -3.64 -9.51 -2.53
CA SER A 30 -3.09 -10.02 -1.26
C SER A 30 -3.76 -9.35 -0.05
N VAL A 31 -4.14 -10.16 0.95
CA VAL A 31 -4.77 -9.68 2.19
C VAL A 31 -3.76 -8.86 2.97
N ARG A 32 -2.50 -9.31 3.02
CA ARG A 32 -1.39 -8.58 3.64
C ARG A 32 -1.23 -7.17 3.05
N ALA A 33 -1.24 -7.05 1.73
CA ALA A 33 -1.11 -5.76 1.06
C ALA A 33 -2.30 -4.83 1.36
N SER A 34 -3.50 -5.37 1.51
CA SER A 34 -4.70 -4.59 1.85
C SER A 34 -4.67 -4.07 3.29
N LEU A 35 -4.28 -4.92 4.24
CA LEU A 35 -4.11 -4.51 5.64
C LEU A 35 -3.01 -3.44 5.76
N ALA A 36 -1.89 -3.65 5.09
CA ALA A 36 -0.79 -2.69 5.06
C ALA A 36 -1.22 -1.33 4.50
N SER A 37 -1.98 -1.30 3.40
CA SER A 37 -2.44 -0.04 2.81
C SER A 37 -3.40 0.71 3.71
N ILE A 38 -4.28 0.01 4.43
CA ILE A 38 -5.23 0.61 5.38
C ILE A 38 -4.46 1.26 6.53
N VAL A 39 -3.50 0.54 7.12
CA VAL A 39 -2.69 1.04 8.23
C VAL A 39 -1.89 2.28 7.81
N LEU A 40 -1.15 2.20 6.69
CA LEU A 40 -0.40 3.32 6.12
C LEU A 40 -1.30 4.52 5.78
N GLY A 41 -2.52 4.28 5.29
CA GLY A 41 -3.47 5.34 4.95
C GLY A 41 -3.94 6.12 6.18
N PHE A 42 -4.29 5.42 7.26
CA PHE A 42 -4.63 6.07 8.53
C PHE A 42 -3.43 6.77 9.15
N GLU A 43 -2.27 6.14 9.10
CA GLU A 43 -1.03 6.74 9.62
C GLU A 43 -0.65 8.00 8.87
N LEU A 44 -0.83 8.04 7.54
CA LEU A 44 -0.58 9.22 6.72
C LEU A 44 -1.44 10.40 7.19
N LEU A 45 -2.71 10.16 7.49
CA LEU A 45 -3.60 11.19 8.04
C LEU A 45 -3.07 11.72 9.38
N VAL A 46 -2.60 10.83 10.26
CA VAL A 46 -2.05 11.22 11.55
C VAL A 46 -0.75 12.02 11.39
N VAL A 47 0.16 11.60 10.51
CA VAL A 47 1.41 12.32 10.21
C VAL A 47 1.12 13.71 9.63
N PHE A 48 0.13 13.82 8.74
CA PHE A 48 -0.31 15.10 8.20
C PHE A 48 -0.82 16.04 9.29
N LEU A 49 -1.72 15.55 10.16
CA LEU A 49 -2.22 16.34 11.28
C LEU A 49 -1.11 16.72 12.27
N ALA A 50 -0.20 15.79 12.56
CA ALA A 50 0.95 16.04 13.42
C ALA A 50 1.87 17.13 12.86
N ALA A 51 2.14 17.13 11.54
CA ALA A 51 2.91 18.18 10.90
C ALA A 51 2.24 19.56 11.04
N LEU A 52 0.90 19.62 10.89
CA LEU A 52 0.14 20.84 11.12
C LEU A 52 0.17 21.30 12.58
N VAL A 53 0.07 20.37 13.53
CA VAL A 53 0.16 20.67 14.97
C VAL A 53 1.54 21.20 15.33
N ILE A 54 2.62 20.54 14.88
CA ILE A 54 3.99 20.99 15.14
C ILE A 54 4.22 22.37 14.52
N TRP A 55 3.76 22.58 13.29
CA TRP A 55 3.82 23.89 12.63
C TRP A 55 3.03 24.96 13.39
N GLY A 56 1.80 24.67 13.81
CA GLY A 56 0.94 25.61 14.54
C GLY A 56 1.45 25.95 15.94
N LEU A 57 2.27 25.07 16.54
CA LEU A 57 2.95 25.31 17.81
C LEU A 57 4.33 25.97 17.64
N THR A 58 4.81 26.16 16.41
CA THR A 58 6.13 26.75 16.13
C THR A 58 6.08 28.28 16.26
N PRO A 59 6.86 28.89 17.17
CA PRO A 59 6.92 30.34 17.34
C PRO A 59 7.48 31.10 16.12
N ASP A 60 7.15 32.39 16.01
CA ASP A 60 7.55 33.26 14.90
C ASP A 60 9.06 33.60 14.89
N ASP A 61 9.70 33.54 16.05
CA ASP A 61 11.13 33.79 16.28
C ASP A 61 12.03 32.57 15.99
N GLY A 62 11.43 31.40 15.74
CA GLY A 62 12.13 30.19 15.34
C GLY A 62 11.50 28.92 15.92
N GLY A 63 11.62 27.80 15.20
CA GLY A 63 11.18 26.50 15.66
C GLY A 63 12.21 25.78 16.51
N ALA A 64 11.85 24.58 16.97
CA ALA A 64 12.77 23.67 17.65
C ALA A 64 14.08 23.55 16.86
N PHE A 65 15.21 23.49 17.57
CA PHE A 65 16.56 23.39 17.00
C PHE A 65 17.02 24.57 16.12
N GLY A 66 16.39 25.75 16.23
CA GLY A 66 16.76 26.94 15.45
C GLY A 66 16.35 26.86 13.98
N LEU A 67 15.43 25.95 13.65
CA LEU A 67 14.92 25.77 12.30
C LEU A 67 13.86 26.83 11.97
N PRO A 68 13.74 27.23 10.69
CA PRO A 68 12.72 28.19 10.26
C PRO A 68 11.33 27.58 10.40
N ARG A 69 10.31 28.44 10.58
CA ARG A 69 8.92 28.03 10.83
C ARG A 69 8.33 27.05 9.83
N TRP A 70 8.79 27.05 8.57
CA TRP A 70 8.28 26.16 7.51
C TRP A 70 8.89 24.76 7.55
N ALA A 71 9.96 24.53 8.32
CA ALA A 71 10.68 23.27 8.36
C ALA A 71 9.81 22.06 8.76
N PRO A 72 8.90 22.15 9.76
CA PRO A 72 8.01 21.05 10.11
C PRO A 72 7.08 20.63 8.95
N LEU A 73 6.62 21.60 8.15
CA LEU A 73 5.76 21.32 6.99
C LEU A 73 6.54 20.59 5.89
N VAL A 74 7.79 20.98 5.63
CA VAL A 74 8.63 20.30 4.64
C VAL A 74 8.99 18.89 5.12
N ALA A 75 9.37 18.73 6.38
CA ALA A 75 9.66 17.42 6.95
C ALA A 75 8.43 16.50 6.90
N GLY A 76 7.27 16.98 7.34
CA GLY A 76 5.99 16.24 7.25
C GLY A 76 5.61 15.92 5.81
N GLY A 77 5.77 16.87 4.89
CA GLY A 77 5.51 16.69 3.46
C GLY A 77 6.39 15.60 2.83
N VAL A 78 7.68 15.56 3.15
CA VAL A 78 8.60 14.51 2.68
C VAL A 78 8.15 13.14 3.19
N VAL A 79 7.78 13.03 4.47
CA VAL A 79 7.28 11.77 5.04
C VAL A 79 5.97 11.34 4.35
N ILE A 80 5.04 12.26 4.11
CA ILE A 80 3.79 11.97 3.40
C ILE A 80 4.06 11.45 1.99
N VAL A 81 4.96 12.08 1.22
CA VAL A 81 5.31 11.62 -0.13
C VAL A 81 5.93 10.21 -0.07
N LEU A 82 6.82 9.94 0.90
CA LEU A 82 7.38 8.61 1.11
C LEU A 82 6.29 7.58 1.44
N MET A 83 5.29 7.94 2.25
CA MET A 83 4.17 7.07 2.58
C MET A 83 3.29 6.77 1.36
N ILE A 84 2.95 7.78 0.55
CA ILE A 84 2.18 7.59 -0.69
C ILE A 84 2.96 6.68 -1.66
N ALA A 85 4.25 6.94 -1.83
CA ALA A 85 5.12 6.10 -2.65
C ALA A 85 5.13 4.66 -2.13
N THR A 86 5.22 4.46 -0.81
CA THR A 86 5.17 3.15 -0.17
C THR A 86 3.85 2.44 -0.48
N ILE A 87 2.71 3.11 -0.31
CA ILE A 87 1.37 2.58 -0.64
C ILE A 87 1.31 2.12 -2.11
N GLY A 88 1.84 2.91 -3.04
CA GLY A 88 1.90 2.53 -4.46
C GLY A 88 2.83 1.34 -4.76
N LEU A 89 3.86 1.15 -3.93
CA LEU A 89 4.87 0.10 -4.09
C LEU A 89 4.56 -1.20 -3.34
N LEU A 90 3.50 -1.25 -2.53
CA LEU A 90 3.08 -2.42 -1.73
C LEU A 90 2.89 -3.73 -2.52
N ARG A 91 2.87 -3.68 -3.86
CA ARG A 91 2.93 -4.86 -4.73
C ARG A 91 4.27 -5.62 -4.66
N HIS A 92 5.34 -5.01 -4.15
CA HIS A 92 6.68 -5.61 -4.06
C HIS A 92 7.03 -5.99 -2.62
N ARG A 93 7.67 -7.15 -2.42
CA ARG A 93 8.15 -7.61 -1.10
C ARG A 93 9.06 -6.59 -0.38
N TRP A 94 9.79 -5.76 -1.11
CA TRP A 94 10.65 -4.71 -0.53
C TRP A 94 9.87 -3.56 0.10
N ALA A 95 8.60 -3.35 -0.27
CA ALA A 95 7.77 -2.29 0.30
C ALA A 95 7.53 -2.49 1.81
N TYR A 96 7.63 -3.72 2.31
CA TYR A 96 7.53 -4.00 3.73
C TYR A 96 8.73 -3.44 4.52
N LEU A 97 9.93 -3.42 3.94
CA LEU A 97 11.09 -2.76 4.53
C LEU A 97 10.90 -1.24 4.54
N LEU A 98 10.30 -0.69 3.48
CA LEU A 98 9.96 0.72 3.39
C LEU A 98 8.97 1.15 4.48
N GLY A 99 7.99 0.30 4.79
CA GLY A 99 7.10 0.51 5.93
C GLY A 99 7.84 0.57 7.28
N TRP A 100 8.84 -0.29 7.51
CA TRP A 100 9.70 -0.20 8.70
C TRP A 100 10.49 1.10 8.76
N VAL A 101 10.98 1.59 7.61
CA VAL A 101 11.65 2.89 7.53
C VAL A 101 10.69 4.01 7.91
N VAL A 102 9.46 3.99 7.38
CA VAL A 102 8.41 4.97 7.74
C VAL A 102 8.13 4.94 9.24
N GLN A 103 7.99 3.76 9.86
CA GLN A 103 7.79 3.62 11.30
C GLN A 103 8.95 4.24 12.11
N ALA A 104 10.19 3.99 11.69
CA ALA A 104 11.37 4.59 12.33
C ALA A 104 11.38 6.12 12.19
N LEU A 105 10.99 6.66 11.04
CA LEU A 105 10.89 8.11 10.83
C LEU A 105 9.82 8.75 11.72
N ILE A 106 8.68 8.08 11.91
CA ILE A 106 7.60 8.56 12.77
C ILE A 106 8.02 8.53 14.25
N LEU A 107 8.69 7.47 14.69
CA LEU A 107 9.28 7.41 16.03
C LEU A 107 10.33 8.53 16.22
N LEU A 108 11.13 8.83 15.20
CA LEU A 108 12.07 9.95 15.24
C LEU A 108 11.34 11.31 15.31
N ALA A 109 10.18 11.44 14.67
CA ALA A 109 9.32 12.61 14.84
C ALA A 109 8.79 12.76 16.28
N GLY A 110 8.82 11.69 17.08
CA GLY A 110 8.61 11.69 18.54
C GLY A 110 9.47 12.70 19.31
N PHE A 111 10.69 12.98 18.83
CA PHE A 111 11.55 13.98 19.46
C PHE A 111 11.04 15.41 19.29
N LEU A 112 10.22 15.69 18.26
CA LEU A 112 9.60 16.99 18.06
C LEU A 112 8.29 17.09 18.84
N ASN A 113 7.53 16.00 18.91
CA ASN A 113 6.30 15.92 19.67
C ASN A 113 6.23 14.55 20.37
N PRO A 114 6.33 14.49 21.71
CA PRO A 114 6.31 13.23 22.45
C PRO A 114 5.08 12.36 22.18
N GLY A 115 3.94 12.95 21.79
CA GLY A 115 2.74 12.20 21.39
C GLY A 115 2.98 11.29 20.18
N MET A 116 3.93 11.63 19.31
CA MET A 116 4.29 10.83 18.13
C MET A 116 5.00 9.53 18.50
N PHE A 117 5.63 9.43 19.68
CA PHE A 117 6.14 8.15 20.16
C PHE A 117 5.01 7.16 20.43
N PHE A 118 3.93 7.61 21.08
CA PHE A 118 2.78 6.77 21.36
C PHE A 118 2.10 6.32 20.05
N ILE A 119 1.89 7.27 19.14
CA ILE A 119 1.28 7.01 17.83
C ILE A 119 2.15 6.05 17.01
N GLY A 120 3.45 6.33 16.87
CA GLY A 120 4.37 5.48 16.12
C GLY A 120 4.49 4.08 16.70
N ALA A 121 4.51 3.95 18.04
CA ALA A 121 4.50 2.63 18.67
C ALA A 121 3.19 1.87 18.42
N LEU A 122 2.05 2.55 18.50
CA LEU A 122 0.74 1.95 18.23
C LEU A 122 0.63 1.48 16.77
N PHE A 123 0.94 2.34 15.81
CA PHE A 123 0.88 2.01 14.40
C PHE A 123 1.94 0.99 14.00
N GLY A 124 3.15 1.07 14.53
CA GLY A 124 4.20 0.07 14.33
C GLY A 124 3.83 -1.32 14.89
N GLY A 125 3.12 -1.34 16.03
CA GLY A 125 2.55 -2.58 16.58
C GLY A 125 1.48 -3.18 15.68
N ILE A 126 0.52 -2.36 15.23
CA ILE A 126 -0.52 -2.79 14.30
C ILE A 126 0.10 -3.25 12.97
N TRP A 127 1.08 -2.52 12.44
CA TRP A 127 1.81 -2.87 11.23
C TRP A 127 2.45 -4.26 11.34
N THR A 128 3.20 -4.49 12.42
CA THR A 128 3.85 -5.78 12.68
C THR A 128 2.82 -6.92 12.76
N TYR A 129 1.72 -6.70 13.46
CA TYR A 129 0.63 -7.66 13.56
C TYR A 129 0.00 -7.96 12.19
N CYS A 130 -0.33 -6.93 11.41
CA CYS A 130 -0.87 -7.08 10.05
C CYS A 130 0.08 -7.83 9.11
N MET A 131 1.40 -7.65 9.26
CA MET A 131 2.38 -8.38 8.46
C MET A 131 2.37 -9.89 8.79
N ILE A 132 2.35 -10.24 10.07
CA ILE A 132 2.35 -11.64 10.51
C ILE A 132 1.04 -12.33 10.13
N VAL A 133 -0.10 -11.68 10.41
CA VAL A 133 -1.43 -12.24 10.13
C VAL A 133 -1.71 -12.28 8.63
N GLY A 134 -1.38 -11.22 7.90
CA GLY A 134 -1.55 -11.16 6.46
C GLY A 134 -0.77 -12.27 5.75
N GLU A 135 0.46 -12.56 6.20
CA GLU A 135 1.24 -13.66 5.62
C GLU A 135 0.66 -15.04 5.93
N ARG A 136 0.09 -15.25 7.13
CA ARG A 136 -0.62 -16.50 7.46
C ARG A 136 -1.83 -16.70 6.56
N ILE A 137 -2.68 -15.69 6.45
CA ILE A 137 -3.91 -15.75 5.63
C ILE A 137 -3.57 -15.94 4.15
N ASP A 138 -2.57 -15.23 3.62
CA ASP A 138 -2.18 -15.37 2.21
C ASP A 138 -1.64 -16.78 1.90
N ARG A 139 -0.90 -17.41 2.83
CA ARG A 139 -0.44 -18.80 2.67
C ARG A 139 -1.59 -19.80 2.69
N GLU A 140 -2.54 -19.64 3.59
CA GLU A 140 -3.74 -20.49 3.68
C GLU A 140 -4.58 -20.39 2.40
N LYS A 141 -4.79 -19.18 1.90
CA LYS A 141 -5.49 -18.94 0.62
C LYS A 141 -4.75 -19.55 -0.57
N ALA A 142 -3.42 -19.44 -0.62
CA ALA A 142 -2.62 -20.04 -1.69
C ALA A 142 -2.74 -21.58 -1.69
N ALA A 143 -2.71 -22.22 -0.53
CA ALA A 143 -2.87 -23.67 -0.40
C ALA A 143 -4.26 -24.15 -0.85
N ALA A 144 -5.33 -23.42 -0.50
CA ALA A 144 -6.70 -23.74 -0.90
C ALA A 144 -6.90 -23.67 -2.42
N VAL A 145 -6.32 -22.66 -3.09
CA VAL A 145 -6.40 -22.52 -4.57
C VAL A 145 -5.68 -23.66 -5.30
N VAL A 146 -4.57 -24.16 -4.75
CA VAL A 146 -3.87 -25.31 -5.33
C VAL A 146 -4.69 -26.59 -5.19
N ALA A 147 -5.29 -26.84 -4.01
CA ALA A 147 -6.13 -28.01 -3.77
C ALA A 147 -7.33 -28.09 -4.74
N SER A 148 -8.04 -26.97 -4.94
CA SER A 148 -9.18 -26.92 -5.86
C SER A 148 -8.80 -27.13 -7.33
N ARG A 149 -7.56 -26.79 -7.73
CA ARG A 149 -7.08 -27.03 -9.09
C ARG A 149 -6.80 -28.53 -9.31
N THR A 150 -6.21 -29.21 -8.34
CA THR A 150 -5.94 -30.66 -8.43
C THR A 150 -7.24 -31.46 -8.50
N GLU A 151 -8.28 -31.04 -7.78
CA GLU A 151 -9.61 -31.68 -7.87
C GLU A 151 -10.23 -31.53 -9.27
N GLN A 152 -10.10 -30.35 -9.91
CA GLN A 152 -10.59 -30.11 -11.27
C GLN A 152 -9.81 -30.84 -12.38
N GLU A 153 -8.53 -31.14 -12.18
CA GLU A 153 -7.72 -31.89 -13.15
C GLU A 153 -8.02 -33.40 -13.14
N HIS A 154 -8.72 -33.89 -12.09
CA HIS A 154 -9.02 -35.31 -11.89
C HIS A 154 -10.48 -35.68 -12.24
N GLU A 155 -11.35 -34.71 -12.54
CA GLU A 155 -12.69 -34.90 -13.13
C GLU A 155 -12.67 -34.81 -14.66
#